data_AF-A0A7W9D4E5-F1
#
_entry.id   AF-A0A7W9D4E5-F1
#
_cell.length_a   1.000
_cell.length_b   1.000
_cell.length_c   1.000
_cell.angle_alpha   90.00
_cell.angle_beta   90.00
_cell.angle_gamma   90.00
#
_symmetry.space_group_name_H-M   'P 1'
#
loop_
_entity.id
_entity.type
_entity.pdbx_description
1 polymer ?
#
loop_
_entity_poly.entity_id
_entity_poly.type
_entity_poly.pdbx_seq_one_letter_code
_entity_poly.pdbx_strand_id
1 'polypeptide(L)'
;MTRARSVALQWLTWQVAGLGPMSGQVGHFVRYAPERIPYAIERYTKELNRLMHVLENRLGEVEYLAGNEFSIADIAVWPLRWAQSTLGYELQEAFLNTSRLLNTIAARPAVQRGHTAEKAIPDEYMQRRAQLSPAEWSNMFGEKLHRAVPGNR
;
A
#
# COMPACT_ATOMS: atom_id res chain seq x y z
N MET A 1 21.81 12.54 -17.19
CA MET A 1 20.50 12.20 -16.59
C MET A 1 19.73 13.50 -16.40
N THR A 2 18.49 13.63 -16.89
CA THR A 2 17.70 14.86 -16.69
C THR A 2 17.30 15.01 -15.21
N ARG A 3 17.08 16.25 -14.74
CA ARG A 3 16.67 16.51 -13.36
C ARG A 3 15.38 15.77 -13.01
N ALA A 4 14.39 15.78 -13.89
CA ALA A 4 13.12 15.06 -13.71
C ALA A 4 13.32 13.54 -13.54
N ARG A 5 14.18 12.91 -14.37
CA ARG A 5 14.50 11.49 -14.24
C ARG A 5 15.17 11.17 -12.90
N SER A 6 16.08 12.02 -12.43
CA SER A 6 16.71 11.85 -11.13
C SER A 6 15.68 11.84 -10.00
N VAL A 7 14.77 12.83 -9.99
CA VAL A 7 13.75 12.97 -8.96
C VAL A 7 12.75 11.80 -9.01
N ALA A 8 12.33 11.37 -10.20
CA ALA A 8 11.47 10.20 -10.35
C ALA A 8 12.11 8.93 -9.76
N LEU A 9 13.41 8.70 -10.00
CA LEU A 9 14.12 7.56 -9.42
C LEU A 9 14.24 7.67 -7.90
N GLN A 10 14.47 8.86 -7.34
CA GLN A 10 14.52 9.05 -5.89
C GLN A 10 13.19 8.68 -5.24
N TRP A 11 12.06 9.13 -5.80
CA TRP A 11 10.74 8.79 -5.27
C TRP A 11 10.35 7.34 -5.48
N LEU A 12 10.76 6.74 -6.61
CA LEU A 12 10.61 5.30 -6.82
C LEU A 12 11.41 4.52 -5.77
N THR A 13 12.67 4.89 -5.54
CA THR A 13 13.52 4.27 -4.51
C THR A 13 12.91 4.43 -3.11
N TRP A 14 12.40 5.61 -2.78
CA TRP A 14 11.68 5.86 -1.54
C TRP A 14 10.44 4.97 -1.39
N GLN A 15 9.66 4.78 -2.47
CA GLN A 15 8.49 3.91 -2.47
C GLN A 15 8.90 2.46 -2.21
N VAL A 16 9.88 1.92 -2.94
CA VAL A 16 10.28 0.51 -2.82
C VAL A 16 11.02 0.20 -1.53
N ALA A 17 11.72 1.18 -0.93
CA ALA A 17 12.53 0.98 0.27
C ALA A 17 11.81 1.38 1.58
N GLY A 18 10.82 2.29 1.50
CA GLY A 18 10.11 2.81 2.66
C GLY A 18 8.64 2.44 2.65
N LEU A 19 7.86 3.16 1.84
CA LEU A 19 6.39 3.07 1.84
C LEU A 19 5.87 1.65 1.57
N GLY A 20 6.40 0.98 0.55
CA GLY A 20 6.03 -0.38 0.19
C GLY A 20 6.28 -1.37 1.32
N PRO A 21 7.53 -1.56 1.79
CA PRO A 21 7.82 -2.47 2.88
C PRO A 21 7.03 -2.17 4.16
N MET A 22 6.91 -0.91 4.57
CA MET A 22 6.22 -0.55 5.82
C MET A 22 4.71 -0.77 5.72
N SER A 23 4.07 -0.46 4.58
CA SER A 23 2.67 -0.80 4.36
C SER A 23 2.44 -2.32 4.38
N GLY A 24 3.39 -3.10 3.82
CA GLY A 24 3.38 -4.56 3.91
C GLY A 24 3.46 -5.09 5.35
N GLN A 25 4.31 -4.48 6.19
CA GLN A 25 4.40 -4.85 7.62
C GLN A 25 3.11 -4.53 8.37
N VAL A 26 2.53 -3.33 8.18
CA VAL A 26 1.21 -3.00 8.77
C VAL A 26 0.17 -3.99 8.28
N GLY A 27 0.14 -4.27 6.98
CA GLY A 27 -0.77 -5.25 6.39
C GLY A 27 -0.61 -6.64 7.01
N HIS A 28 0.63 -7.10 7.24
CA HIS A 28 0.86 -8.38 7.90
C HIS A 28 0.27 -8.42 9.32
N PHE A 29 0.67 -7.49 10.19
CA PHE A 29 0.26 -7.53 11.60
C PHE A 29 -1.21 -7.17 11.84
N VAL A 30 -1.83 -6.39 10.95
CA VAL A 30 -3.26 -6.05 11.04
C VAL A 30 -4.11 -7.16 10.43
N ARG A 31 -3.75 -7.64 9.24
CA ARG A 31 -4.64 -8.47 8.42
C ARG A 31 -4.43 -9.96 8.57
N TYR A 32 -3.18 -10.39 8.74
CA TYR A 32 -2.82 -11.80 8.57
C TYR A 32 -2.28 -12.45 9.85
N ALA A 33 -1.40 -11.76 10.60
CA ALA A 33 -0.71 -12.33 11.76
C ALA A 33 -1.70 -13.03 12.71
N PRO A 34 -1.52 -14.31 13.05
CA PRO A 34 -2.54 -15.10 13.73
C PRO A 34 -2.93 -14.51 15.09
N GLU A 35 -1.92 -14.01 15.80
CA GLU A 35 -2.06 -13.32 17.06
C GLU A 35 -1.94 -11.80 16.88
N ARG A 36 -2.68 -11.06 17.72
CA ARG A 36 -2.53 -9.60 17.82
C ARG A 36 -1.26 -9.27 18.61
N ILE A 37 -0.34 -8.55 17.99
CA ILE A 37 0.89 -8.06 18.63
C ILE A 37 0.82 -6.52 18.71
N PRO A 38 0.34 -5.93 19.83
CA PRO A 38 0.07 -4.49 19.92
C PRO A 38 1.29 -3.63 19.58
N TYR A 39 2.46 -3.96 20.11
CA TYR A 39 3.69 -3.22 19.86
C TYR A 39 4.09 -3.19 18.38
N ALA A 40 3.99 -4.32 17.68
CA ALA A 40 4.34 -4.40 16.25
C ALA A 40 3.37 -3.55 15.42
N ILE A 41 2.07 -3.67 15.69
CA ILE A 41 1.03 -2.88 15.02
C ILE A 41 1.31 -1.39 15.25
N GLU A 42 1.50 -0.96 16.49
CA GLU A 42 1.75 0.44 16.82
C GLU A 42 3.02 0.97 16.15
N ARG A 43 4.12 0.23 16.22
CA ARG A 43 5.40 0.61 15.61
C ARG A 43 5.27 0.82 14.10
N TYR A 44 4.71 -0.16 13.38
CA TYR A 44 4.63 -0.08 11.92
C TYR A 44 3.56 0.92 11.46
N THR A 45 2.45 1.06 12.18
CA THR A 45 1.45 2.10 11.89
C THR A 45 2.03 3.49 12.08
N LYS A 46 2.82 3.73 13.14
CA LYS A 46 3.51 5.02 13.33
C LYS A 46 4.48 5.34 12.18
N GLU A 47 5.24 4.36 11.73
CA GLU A 47 6.16 4.57 10.59
C GLU A 47 5.43 4.78 9.27
N LEU A 48 4.35 4.02 9.01
CA LEU A 48 3.52 4.25 7.83
C LEU A 48 2.88 5.65 7.86
N ASN A 49 2.38 6.12 9.01
CA ASN A 49 1.89 7.48 9.18
C ASN A 49 2.95 8.53 8.82
N ARG A 50 4.18 8.35 9.30
CA ARG A 50 5.30 9.25 8.98
C ARG A 50 5.55 9.30 7.47
N LEU A 51 5.55 8.15 6.79
CA LEU A 51 5.76 8.05 5.34
C LEU A 51 4.59 8.66 4.55
N MET A 52 3.36 8.47 5.00
CA MET A 52 2.18 9.11 4.42
C MET A 52 2.26 10.63 4.53
N HIS A 53 2.72 11.18 5.66
CA HIS A 53 2.95 12.63 5.78
C HIS A 53 4.06 13.15 4.85
N VAL A 54 5.13 12.37 4.62
CA VAL A 54 6.16 12.74 3.63
C VAL A 54 5.55 12.82 2.22
N LEU A 55 4.74 11.83 1.84
CA LEU A 55 4.04 11.80 0.56
C LEU A 55 3.07 12.98 0.41
N GLU A 56 2.26 13.22 1.44
CA GLU A 56 1.26 14.29 1.48
C GLU A 56 1.90 15.67 1.33
N ASN A 57 2.95 15.96 2.12
CA ASN A 57 3.66 17.22 2.04
C ASN A 57 4.27 17.44 0.66
N ARG A 58 4.87 16.40 0.08
CA ARG A 58 5.42 16.48 -1.28
C ARG A 58 4.32 16.84 -2.29
N LEU A 59 3.19 16.15 -2.24
CA LEU A 59 2.10 16.34 -3.21
C LEU A 59 1.31 17.63 -3.01
N GLY A 60 1.52 18.32 -1.88
CA GLY A 60 1.05 19.70 -1.66
C GLY A 60 1.87 20.75 -2.43
N GLU A 61 3.09 20.42 -2.84
CA GLU A 61 3.98 21.33 -3.57
C GLU A 61 4.04 21.08 -5.08
N VAL A 62 3.72 19.85 -5.51
CA VAL A 62 3.87 19.42 -6.90
C VAL A 62 2.68 18.56 -7.37
N GLU A 63 2.43 18.58 -8.68
CA GLU A 63 1.32 17.83 -9.27
C GLU A 63 1.52 16.30 -9.19
N TYR A 64 2.75 15.86 -9.48
CA TYR A 64 3.23 14.47 -9.41
C TYR A 64 4.52 14.39 -8.60
N LEU A 65 4.93 13.20 -8.16
CA LEU A 65 6.13 13.02 -7.32
C LEU A 65 7.40 13.61 -7.96
N ALA A 66 7.54 13.44 -9.27
CA ALA A 66 8.67 13.95 -10.04
C ALA A 66 8.58 15.45 -10.40
N GLY A 67 7.53 16.16 -9.98
CA GLY A 67 7.27 17.55 -10.33
C GLY A 67 5.98 17.67 -11.16
N ASN A 68 6.11 18.18 -12.38
CA ASN A 68 4.96 18.48 -13.24
C ASN A 68 4.59 17.34 -14.20
N GLU A 69 5.38 16.26 -14.22
CA GLU A 69 5.17 15.14 -15.14
C GLU A 69 4.89 13.84 -14.39
N PHE A 70 3.87 13.12 -14.85
CA PHE A 70 3.53 11.78 -14.39
C PHE A 70 4.66 10.79 -14.69
N SER A 71 4.98 9.93 -13.72
CA SER A 71 6.13 9.02 -13.80
C SER A 71 5.85 7.64 -13.21
N ILE A 72 6.83 6.74 -13.34
CA ILE A 72 6.78 5.41 -12.72
C ILE A 72 6.76 5.46 -11.18
N ALA A 73 7.22 6.55 -10.56
CA ALA A 73 7.11 6.72 -9.11
C ALA A 73 5.64 6.83 -8.68
N ASP A 74 4.83 7.57 -9.45
CA ASP A 74 3.39 7.75 -9.19
C ASP A 74 2.64 6.43 -9.39
N ILE A 75 3.00 5.67 -10.43
CA ILE A 75 2.48 4.31 -10.66
C ILE A 75 2.76 3.41 -9.45
N ALA A 76 3.97 3.45 -8.92
CA ALA A 76 4.38 2.61 -7.79
C ALA A 76 3.66 2.96 -6.48
N VAL A 77 3.24 4.22 -6.30
CA VAL A 77 2.47 4.68 -5.13
C VAL A 77 0.98 4.40 -5.28
N TRP A 78 0.45 4.35 -6.50
CA TRP A 78 -0.99 4.21 -6.76
C TRP A 78 -1.71 3.07 -6.03
N PRO A 79 -1.10 1.89 -5.78
CA PRO A 79 -1.72 0.83 -5.00
C PRO A 79 -2.14 1.21 -3.57
N LEU A 80 -1.65 2.32 -3.02
CA LEU A 80 -2.16 2.85 -1.75
C LEU A 80 -3.67 3.15 -1.77
N ARG A 81 -4.32 3.22 -2.93
CA ARG A 81 -5.78 3.38 -3.03
C ARG A 81 -6.57 2.33 -2.23
N TRP A 82 -6.01 1.14 -2.02
CA TRP A 82 -6.64 0.09 -1.21
C TRP A 82 -6.29 0.16 0.29
N ALA A 83 -5.50 1.14 0.74
CA ALA A 83 -5.09 1.25 2.13
C ALA A 83 -6.27 1.48 3.10
N GLN A 84 -7.35 2.11 2.64
CA GLN A 84 -8.54 2.29 3.47
C GLN A 84 -9.18 0.95 3.84
N SER A 85 -9.48 0.11 2.85
CA SER A 85 -10.08 -1.21 3.09
C SER A 85 -9.10 -2.18 3.77
N THR A 86 -7.82 -2.14 3.40
CA THR A 86 -6.84 -3.15 3.84
C THR A 86 -6.10 -2.80 5.12
N LEU A 87 -5.83 -1.51 5.38
CA LEU A 87 -5.05 -1.05 6.53
C LEU A 87 -5.92 -0.24 7.52
N GLY A 88 -7.10 0.23 7.10
CA GLY A 88 -7.99 1.07 7.90
C GLY A 88 -7.54 2.54 7.96
N TYR A 89 -6.98 3.05 6.85
CA TYR A 89 -6.56 4.44 6.70
C TYR A 89 -7.65 5.27 6.02
N GLU A 90 -8.13 6.33 6.68
CA GLU A 90 -9.04 7.30 6.08
C GLU A 90 -8.26 8.32 5.24
N LEU A 91 -7.98 7.97 3.98
CA LEU A 91 -7.15 8.79 3.09
C LEU A 91 -7.80 10.13 2.72
N GLN A 92 -9.12 10.13 2.55
CA GLN A 92 -9.87 11.27 2.03
C GLN A 92 -10.05 12.39 3.06
N GLU A 93 -9.85 12.10 4.35
CA GLU A 93 -9.94 13.10 5.41
C GLU A 93 -8.56 13.61 5.84
N ALA A 94 -7.58 12.70 5.98
CA ALA A 94 -6.27 13.04 6.54
C ALA A 94 -5.19 13.36 5.49
N PHE A 95 -5.37 12.92 4.23
CA PHE A 95 -4.33 12.98 3.20
C PHE A 95 -4.91 13.44 1.84
N LEU A 96 -5.33 14.71 1.79
CA LEU A 96 -6.05 15.30 0.65
C LEU A 96 -5.21 15.32 -0.63
N ASN A 97 -3.93 15.69 -0.55
CA ASN A 97 -3.04 15.75 -1.72
C ASN A 97 -2.72 14.36 -2.26
N THR A 98 -2.56 13.39 -1.36
CA THR A 98 -2.40 11.99 -1.71
C THR A 98 -3.66 11.47 -2.40
N SER A 99 -4.83 11.74 -1.84
CA SER A 99 -6.12 11.36 -2.42
C SER A 99 -6.34 12.00 -3.79
N ARG A 100 -5.95 13.26 -3.98
CA ARG A 100 -5.93 13.93 -5.30
C ARG A 100 -5.11 13.11 -6.29
N LEU A 101 -3.84 12.80 -5.99
CA LEU A 101 -2.99 12.00 -6.88
C LEU A 101 -3.63 10.66 -7.24
N LEU A 102 -4.12 9.91 -6.24
CA LEU A 102 -4.70 8.59 -6.45
C LEU A 102 -5.92 8.63 -7.38
N ASN A 103 -6.77 9.64 -7.22
CA ASN A 103 -7.94 9.87 -8.08
C ASN A 103 -7.55 10.31 -9.49
N THR A 104 -6.57 11.23 -9.62
CA THR A 104 -6.03 11.63 -10.92
C THR A 104 -5.49 10.43 -11.70
N ILE A 105 -4.78 9.51 -11.03
CA ILE A 105 -4.27 8.29 -11.67
C ILE A 105 -5.41 7.33 -12.01
N ALA A 106 -6.40 7.15 -11.12
CA ALA A 106 -7.55 6.28 -11.37
C ALA A 106 -8.41 6.71 -12.57
N ALA A 107 -8.45 8.01 -12.86
CA ALA A 107 -9.16 8.55 -14.03
C ALA A 107 -8.47 8.25 -15.38
N ARG A 108 -7.22 7.74 -15.38
CA ARG A 108 -6.47 7.49 -16.61
C ARG A 108 -7.06 6.29 -17.37
N PRO A 109 -7.31 6.39 -18.70
CA PRO A 109 -7.86 5.28 -19.48
C PRO A 109 -7.02 3.99 -19.41
N ALA A 110 -5.69 4.10 -19.33
CA ALA A 110 -4.81 2.96 -19.20
C ALA A 110 -4.98 2.23 -17.86
N VAL A 111 -5.25 2.97 -16.79
CA VAL A 111 -5.48 2.43 -15.45
C VAL A 111 -6.84 1.75 -15.38
N GLN A 112 -7.87 2.37 -15.95
CA GLN A 112 -9.20 1.76 -16.07
C GLN A 112 -9.18 0.45 -16.86
N ARG A 113 -8.42 0.36 -17.96
CA ARG A 113 -8.21 -0.91 -18.69
C ARG A 113 -7.46 -1.96 -17.87
N GLY A 114 -6.60 -1.55 -16.95
CA GLY A 114 -5.91 -2.45 -16.02
C GLY A 114 -6.83 -3.00 -14.93
N HIS A 115 -7.89 -2.26 -14.60
CA HIS A 115 -8.81 -2.56 -13.50
C HIS A 115 -10.23 -2.85 -14.03
N THR A 116 -10.36 -3.97 -14.75
CA THR A 116 -11.66 -4.48 -15.24
C THR A 116 -12.37 -5.30 -14.16
N ALA A 117 -13.69 -5.48 -14.28
CA ALA A 117 -14.47 -6.32 -13.36
C ALA A 117 -13.94 -7.77 -13.28
N GLU A 118 -13.47 -8.33 -14.40
CA GLU A 118 -12.83 -9.66 -14.43
C GLU A 118 -11.51 -9.73 -13.65
N LYS A 119 -10.86 -8.58 -13.44
CA LYS A 119 -9.60 -8.45 -12.69
C LYS A 119 -9.83 -7.82 -11.32
N ALA A 120 -11.09 -7.68 -10.90
CA ALA A 120 -11.42 -7.18 -9.58
C ALA A 120 -10.92 -8.17 -8.54
N ILE A 121 -10.40 -7.63 -7.44
CA ILE A 121 -10.03 -8.44 -6.28
C ILE A 121 -11.35 -8.87 -5.62
N PRO A 122 -11.60 -10.19 -5.42
CA PRO A 122 -12.79 -10.64 -4.74
C PRO A 122 -12.96 -10.00 -3.36
N ASP A 123 -14.20 -9.67 -2.99
CA ASP A 123 -14.51 -8.91 -1.76
C ASP A 123 -13.99 -9.58 -0.48
N GLU A 124 -13.91 -10.91 -0.47
CA GLU A 124 -13.34 -11.69 0.64
C GLU A 124 -11.89 -11.29 0.96
N TYR A 125 -11.09 -10.92 -0.05
CA TYR A 125 -9.71 -10.48 0.15
C TYR A 125 -9.59 -8.99 0.46
N MET A 126 -10.69 -8.24 0.41
CA MET A 126 -10.72 -6.81 0.72
C MET A 126 -11.03 -6.53 2.19
N GLN A 127 -11.22 -7.58 2.99
CA GLN A 127 -11.45 -7.48 4.42
C GLN A 127 -10.17 -7.05 5.18
N ARG A 128 -10.37 -6.23 6.22
CA ARG A 128 -9.30 -5.77 7.11
C ARG A 128 -8.66 -6.91 7.89
N ARG A 129 -9.43 -7.93 8.25
CA ARG A 129 -8.91 -9.18 8.79
C ARG A 129 -9.16 -10.28 7.77
N ALA A 130 -8.09 -10.77 7.14
CA ALA A 130 -8.23 -11.79 6.13
C ALA A 130 -8.50 -13.15 6.79
N GLN A 131 -9.41 -13.92 6.19
CA GLN A 131 -9.60 -15.33 6.50
C GLN A 131 -9.00 -16.12 5.36
N LEU A 132 -7.95 -16.87 5.64
CA LEU A 132 -7.26 -17.67 4.63
C LEU A 132 -7.46 -19.15 4.98
N SER A 133 -7.76 -19.96 3.97
CA SER A 133 -7.63 -21.41 4.06
C SER A 133 -6.17 -21.81 4.28
N PRO A 134 -5.91 -23.05 4.76
CA PRO A 134 -4.54 -23.55 4.90
C PRO A 134 -3.71 -23.47 3.62
N ALA A 135 -4.33 -23.71 2.46
CA ALA A 135 -3.68 -23.65 1.16
C ALA A 135 -3.28 -22.21 0.80
N GLU A 136 -4.19 -21.24 0.98
CA GLU A 136 -3.90 -19.83 0.73
C GLU A 136 -2.82 -19.29 1.67
N TRP A 137 -2.88 -19.67 2.95
CA TRP A 137 -1.84 -19.30 3.90
C TRP A 137 -0.48 -19.87 3.47
N SER A 138 -0.43 -21.14 3.08
CA SER A 138 0.80 -21.77 2.59
C SER A 138 1.33 -21.06 1.34
N ASN A 139 0.47 -20.68 0.40
CA ASN A 139 0.87 -19.95 -0.80
C ASN A 139 1.46 -18.57 -0.50
N MET A 140 0.94 -17.87 0.52
CA MET A 140 1.39 -16.51 0.86
C MET A 140 2.61 -16.48 1.79
N PHE A 141 2.66 -17.38 2.77
CA PHE A 141 3.64 -17.32 3.87
C PHE A 141 4.48 -18.60 4.03
N GLY A 142 4.13 -19.65 3.29
CA GLY A 142 4.78 -20.97 3.38
C GLY A 142 4.28 -21.82 4.55
N GLU A 143 4.47 -23.13 4.42
CA GLU A 143 4.00 -24.12 5.40
C GLU A 143 4.60 -23.95 6.80
N LYS A 144 5.85 -23.50 6.89
CA LYS A 144 6.53 -23.33 8.20
C LYS A 144 5.79 -22.31 9.07
N LEU A 145 5.35 -21.20 8.48
CA LEU A 145 4.56 -20.19 9.19
C LEU A 145 3.13 -20.68 9.45
N HIS A 146 2.53 -21.49 8.56
CA HIS A 146 1.21 -22.09 8.80
C HIS A 146 1.18 -22.98 10.05
N ARG A 147 2.21 -23.82 10.24
CA ARG A 147 2.33 -24.75 11.38
C ARG A 147 2.71 -24.05 12.69
N ALA A 148 3.28 -22.84 12.61
CA ALA A 148 3.62 -22.04 13.78
C ALA A 148 2.40 -21.39 14.45
N VAL A 149 1.26 -21.35 13.76
CA VAL A 149 -0.01 -20.87 14.32
C VAL A 149 -0.53 -21.84 15.38
N PRO A 150 -0.80 -21.41 16.62
CA PRO A 150 -1.38 -22.29 17.64
C PRO A 150 -2.71 -22.90 17.17
N GLY A 151 -2.83 -24.23 17.26
CA GLY A 151 -4.04 -24.97 16.85
C GLY A 151 -3.99 -25.60 15.45
N ASN A 152 -2.98 -25.31 14.64
CA ASN A 152 -2.81 -25.89 13.29
C ASN A 152 -1.88 -27.13 13.26
N ARG A 153 -1.86 -27.94 14.33
CA ARG A 153 -1.07 -29.19 14.39
C ARG A 153 -1.88 -30.42 14.01
#